data_AF-A0AAD3G4M6-F1
#
_entry.id   AF-A0AAD3G4M6-F1
#
_cell.length_a   1.000
_cell.length_b   1.000
_cell.length_c   1.000
_cell.angle_alpha   90.00
_cell.angle_beta   90.00
_cell.angle_gamma   90.00
#
_symmetry.space_group_name_H-M   'P 1'
#
loop_
_entity.id
_entity.type
_entity.pdbx_description
1 polymer ?
#
loop_
_entity_poly.entity_id
_entity_poly.type
_entity_poly.pdbx_seq_one_letter_code
_entity_poly.pdbx_strand_id
1 'polypeptide(L)'
;MRRLIWISTLGIYDEVPGEFGRWNHRMLDGGYLETYAAAAKVIESSRLDYTIIRPAWLTDKDEVDYEITQKGEPFKVTSRGVV
;
A
#
# COMPACT_ATOMS: atom_id res chain seq x y z
N MET A 1 -0.33 13.25 21.76
CA MET A 1 -0.31 11.93 21.06
C MET A 1 1.01 11.83 20.30
N ARG A 2 1.71 10.68 20.29
CA ARG A 2 3.03 10.54 19.62
C ARG A 2 3.08 9.46 18.54
N ARG A 3 2.27 8.40 18.65
CA ARG A 3 2.28 7.24 17.77
C ARG A 3 1.06 7.25 16.83
N LEU A 4 1.29 6.97 15.54
CA LEU A 4 0.24 6.78 14.53
C LEU A 4 0.50 5.47 13.77
N ILE A 5 -0.53 4.64 13.63
CA ILE A 5 -0.54 3.54 12.67
C ILE A 5 -1.62 3.89 11.65
N TRP A 6 -1.26 3.95 10.38
CA TRP A 6 -2.17 4.31 9.31
C TRP A 6 -2.20 3.23 8.24
N ILE A 7 -3.40 2.82 7.86
CA ILE A 7 -3.63 1.87 6.77
C ILE A 7 -3.90 2.68 5.50
N SER A 8 -3.04 2.47 4.51
CA SER A 8 -3.14 3.05 3.18
C SER A 8 -3.53 1.96 2.18
N THR A 9 -2.99 2.05 0.96
CA THR A 9 -3.17 1.07 -0.12
C THR A 9 -1.84 0.81 -0.82
N LEU A 10 -1.68 -0.38 -1.40
CA LEU A 10 -0.62 -0.62 -2.39
C LEU A 10 -0.73 0.36 -3.57
N GLY A 11 0.41 0.72 -4.16
CA GLY A 11 0.50 1.53 -5.37
C GLY A 11 0.67 3.03 -5.13
N ILE A 12 0.56 3.54 -3.89
CA ILE A 12 0.71 4.97 -3.60
C ILE A 12 2.13 5.52 -3.86
N TYR A 13 3.11 4.64 -4.07
CA TYR A 13 4.49 4.97 -4.42
C TYR A 13 4.90 4.37 -5.77
N ASP A 14 3.94 3.99 -6.63
CA ASP A 14 4.15 3.31 -7.90
C ASP A 14 5.02 2.04 -7.78
N GLU A 15 4.91 1.37 -6.63
CA GLU A 15 5.79 0.26 -6.26
C GLU A 15 5.38 -1.09 -6.85
N VAL A 16 4.23 -1.17 -7.54
CA VAL A 16 3.68 -2.43 -8.04
C VAL A 16 4.13 -2.67 -9.49
N PRO A 17 4.99 -3.67 -9.77
CA PRO A 17 5.52 -3.86 -11.12
C PRO A 17 4.56 -4.66 -12.04
N GLY A 18 4.86 -4.64 -13.34
CA GLY A 18 4.30 -5.57 -14.32
C GLY A 18 2.84 -5.34 -14.67
N GLU A 19 2.18 -6.39 -15.17
CA GLU A 19 0.76 -6.35 -15.57
C GLU A 19 -0.16 -6.07 -14.39
N PHE A 20 0.18 -6.59 -13.21
CA PHE A 20 -0.60 -6.35 -12.01
C PHE A 20 -0.58 -4.88 -11.60
N GLY A 21 0.59 -4.22 -11.68
CA GLY A 21 0.69 -2.77 -11.48
C GLY A 21 -0.16 -1.97 -12.45
N ARG A 22 -0.11 -2.31 -13.75
CA ARG A 22 -0.97 -1.68 -14.77
C ARG A 22 -2.45 -1.87 -14.47
N TRP A 23 -2.85 -3.07 -14.07
CA TRP A 23 -4.23 -3.34 -13.67
C TRP A 23 -4.61 -2.54 -12.41
N ASN A 24 -3.72 -2.48 -11.41
CA ASN A 24 -3.94 -1.71 -10.17
C ASN A 24 -4.21 -0.23 -10.46
N HIS A 25 -3.40 0.39 -11.33
CA HIS A 25 -3.62 1.76 -11.80
C HIS A 25 -4.97 1.92 -12.50
N ARG A 26 -5.36 1.01 -13.40
CA ARG A 26 -6.69 1.07 -14.03
C ARG A 26 -7.84 1.01 -13.02
N MET A 27 -7.65 0.36 -11.89
CA MET A 27 -8.69 0.19 -10.86
C MET A 27 -8.73 1.32 -9.84
N LEU A 28 -7.57 1.91 -9.51
CA LEU A 28 -7.41 2.80 -8.36
C LEU A 28 -6.92 4.21 -8.73
N ASP A 29 -6.55 4.48 -9.98
CA ASP A 29 -6.32 5.84 -10.46
C ASP A 29 -7.65 6.62 -10.52
N GLY A 30 -7.57 7.92 -10.75
CA GLY A 30 -8.75 8.79 -10.82
C GLY A 30 -9.09 9.43 -9.48
N GLY A 31 -8.08 9.65 -8.64
CA GLY A 31 -8.16 10.39 -7.39
C GLY A 31 -7.93 9.52 -6.15
N TYR A 32 -8.09 8.20 -6.23
CA TYR A 32 -7.93 7.34 -5.05
C TYR A 32 -6.46 7.18 -4.68
N LEU A 33 -5.60 6.70 -5.57
CA LEU A 33 -4.15 6.61 -5.29
C LEU A 33 -3.55 7.98 -4.97
N GLU A 34 -3.95 9.04 -5.68
CA GLU A 34 -3.43 10.40 -5.48
C GLU A 34 -3.80 10.95 -4.09
N THR A 35 -5.04 10.72 -3.64
CA THR A 35 -5.48 11.14 -2.31
C THR A 35 -4.72 10.41 -1.21
N TYR A 36 -4.54 9.10 -1.34
CA TYR A 36 -3.81 8.31 -0.35
C TYR A 36 -2.30 8.61 -0.37
N ALA A 37 -1.71 8.85 -1.55
CA ALA A 37 -0.32 9.31 -1.66
C ALA A 37 -0.13 10.69 -1.01
N ALA A 38 -1.07 11.61 -1.19
CA ALA A 38 -1.04 12.92 -0.54
C ALA A 38 -1.17 12.80 0.99
N ALA A 39 -2.06 11.95 1.50
CA ALA A 39 -2.19 11.68 2.92
C ALA A 39 -0.91 11.06 3.51
N ALA A 40 -0.30 10.09 2.81
CA ALA A 40 0.97 9.49 3.19
C ALA A 40 2.06 10.56 3.32
N LYS A 41 2.16 11.47 2.34
CA LYS A 41 3.13 12.57 2.37
C LYS A 41 2.95 13.49 3.59
N VAL A 42 1.71 13.78 3.97
CA VAL A 42 1.42 14.58 5.19
C VAL A 42 1.91 13.84 6.44
N ILE A 43 1.63 12.53 6.55
CA ILE A 43 2.10 11.72 7.69
C ILE A 43 3.63 11.66 7.72
N GLU A 44 4.27 11.39 6.59
CA GLU A 44 5.73 11.25 6.48
C GLU A 44 6.49 12.55 6.77
N SER A 45 5.87 13.71 6.49
CA SER A 45 6.42 15.03 6.81
C SER A 45 6.13 15.51 8.24
N SER A 46 5.36 14.74 9.00
CA SER A 46 5.04 15.07 10.39
C SER A 46 6.18 14.73 11.35
N ARG A 47 6.04 15.15 12.61
CA ARG A 47 6.94 14.75 13.72
C ARG A 47 6.42 13.53 14.49
N LEU A 48 5.44 12.80 13.94
CA LEU A 48 4.88 11.62 14.59
C LEU A 48 5.83 10.43 14.45
N ASP A 49 5.84 9.57 15.46
CA ASP A 49 6.32 8.21 15.30
C ASP A 49 5.24 7.42 14.55
N TYR A 50 5.47 7.10 13.28
CA TYR A 50 4.45 6.53 12.41
C TYR A 50 4.80 5.15 11.86
N THR A 51 3.76 4.42 11.47
CA THR A 51 3.87 3.26 10.58
C THR A 51 2.74 3.34 9.57
N ILE A 52 3.10 3.32 8.29
CA ILE A 52 2.15 3.24 7.18
C ILE A 52 2.15 1.80 6.68
N ILE A 53 0.98 1.16 6.71
CA ILE A 53 0.77 -0.19 6.19
C ILE A 53 0.07 -0.04 4.83
N ARG A 54 0.63 -0.65 3.79
CA ARG A 54 0.08 -0.65 2.43
C ARG A 54 -0.35 -2.08 2.06
N PRO A 55 -1.56 -2.51 2.45
CA PRO A 55 -2.05 -3.84 2.14
C PRO A 55 -2.22 -4.04 0.63
N ALA A 56 -2.16 -5.31 0.21
CA ALA A 56 -2.62 -5.73 -1.10
C ALA A 56 -4.17 -5.68 -1.19
N TRP A 57 -4.75 -6.23 -2.25
CA TRP A 57 -6.21 -6.33 -2.37
C TRP A 57 -6.79 -7.36 -1.41
N LEU A 58 -7.37 -6.86 -0.32
CA LEU A 58 -7.88 -7.64 0.80
C LEU A 58 -8.88 -8.75 0.40
N THR A 59 -8.80 -9.85 1.15
CA THR A 59 -9.72 -10.99 1.11
C THR A 59 -10.30 -11.29 2.50
N ASP A 60 -11.48 -11.91 2.55
CA ASP A 60 -12.16 -12.33 3.79
C ASP A 60 -11.79 -13.77 4.22
N LYS A 61 -10.65 -14.30 3.76
CA LYS A 61 -10.20 -15.64 4.16
C LYS A 61 -9.76 -15.63 5.62
N ASP A 62 -10.10 -16.69 6.35
CA ASP A 62 -9.63 -16.90 7.72
C ASP A 62 -8.21 -17.48 7.72
N GLU A 63 -7.23 -16.63 7.36
CA GLU A 63 -5.82 -16.99 7.33
C GLU A 63 -4.93 -15.83 7.78
N VAL A 64 -3.74 -16.18 8.30
CA VAL A 64 -2.66 -15.21 8.56
C VAL A 64 -1.49 -15.61 7.67
N ASP A 65 -1.54 -15.18 6.42
CA ASP A 65 -0.49 -15.40 5.41
C ASP A 65 -0.11 -14.07 4.77
N TYR A 66 1.06 -13.54 5.12
CA TYR A 66 1.54 -12.27 4.60
C TYR A 66 3.06 -12.24 4.48
N GLU A 67 3.53 -11.40 3.56
CA GLU A 67 4.93 -11.00 3.45
C GLU A 67 5.03 -9.47 3.55
N ILE A 68 6.20 -8.98 3.95
CA ILE A 68 6.46 -7.54 4.07
C ILE A 68 7.47 -7.11 3.01
N THR A 69 7.21 -5.97 2.37
CA THR A 69 8.19 -5.18 1.62
C THR A 69 8.31 -3.78 2.20
N GLN A 70 9.49 -3.19 2.06
CA GLN A 70 9.74 -1.82 2.52
C GLN A 70 9.45 -0.80 1.42
N LYS A 71 9.22 0.46 1.81
CA LYS A 71 9.13 1.57 0.85
C LYS A 71 10.46 1.67 0.08
N GLY A 72 10.37 1.80 -1.24
CA GLY A 72 11.53 1.82 -2.14
C GLY A 72 11.92 0.44 -2.69
N GLU A 73 11.34 -0.64 -2.16
CA GLU A 73 11.44 -1.98 -2.75
C GLU A 73 10.24 -2.23 -3.67
N PRO A 74 10.42 -2.98 -4.78
CA PRO A 74 9.29 -3.45 -5.58
C PRO A 74 8.31 -4.27 -4.72
N PHE A 75 7.02 -4.04 -4.94
CA PHE A 75 5.97 -4.82 -4.32
C PHE A 75 6.09 -6.28 -4.74
N LYS A 76 6.12 -7.19 -3.75
CA LYS A 76 6.13 -8.62 -4.00
C LYS A 76 4.71 -9.08 -4.27
N VAL A 77 4.43 -9.36 -5.53
CA VAL A 77 3.21 -10.09 -5.89
C VAL A 77 3.47 -11.57 -5.59
N THR A 78 2.86 -12.08 -4.54
CA THR A 78 2.89 -13.53 -4.26
C THR A 78 2.18 -14.27 -5.39
N SER A 79 2.75 -15.40 -5.81
CA SER A 79 2.20 -16.29 -6.84
C SER A 79 0.93 -17.02 -6.41
N ARG A 80 0.46 -16.81 -5.17
CA ARG A 80 -0.68 -17.52 -4.56
C ARG A 80 -2.03 -16.80 -4.69
N GLY A 81 -2.12 -15.82 -5.58
CA GLY A 81 -3.30 -14.98 -5.74
C GLY A 81 -3.19 -13.74 -4.86
N VAL A 82 -3.84 -12.68 -5.31
CA VAL A 82 -3.88 -11.42 -4.56
C VAL A 82 -4.59 -11.72 -3.23
N VAL A 83 -3.92 -11.43 -2.11
CA VAL A 83 -4.43 -11.64 -0.74
C VAL A 83 -5.08 -10.38 -0.22
#